data_AF-A0A3L7NTH1-F1
#
_entry.id   AF-A0A3L7NTH1-F1
#
_cell.length_a   1.000
_cell.length_b   1.000
_cell.length_c   1.000
_cell.angle_alpha   90.00
_cell.angle_beta   90.00
_cell.angle_gamma   90.00
#
_symmetry.space_group_name_H-M   'P 1'
#
loop_
_entity.id
_entity.type
_entity.pdbx_description
1 polymer ?
#
loop_
_entity_poly.entity_id
_entity_poly.type
_entity_poly.pdbx_seq_one_letter_code
_entity_poly.pdbx_strand_id
1 'polypeptide(L)'
;MLRFLYSVLITATVLLHSEAAATDDRPAEISAPPAELKVPAFYTKYISAHGYPIVASSVVDDYALREAAWLVDLMLAERPDVREAMVRSGSRMSIIAWNEFTTDLPEWAWMRESKAVSEVAGINARDFWDARARGMGGSETDPYCSCGEENLLGYKGDPYSAECILIHEFAHNIHLRGMVSVDSTFDARLKAAYQKAMAGGLWKGKYASVNH
;
A
#
# COMPACT_ATOMS: atom_id res chain seq x y z
N MET A 1 58.61 -56.03 -6.65
CA MET A 1 58.98 -54.75 -6.00
C MET A 1 58.32 -53.64 -6.82
N LEU A 2 57.49 -52.79 -6.18
CA LEU A 2 56.83 -51.57 -6.72
C LEU A 2 55.73 -51.76 -7.79
N ARG A 3 54.54 -51.13 -7.74
CA ARG A 3 53.84 -50.28 -6.76
C ARG A 3 52.37 -50.16 -7.24
N PHE A 4 51.43 -50.25 -6.31
CA PHE A 4 50.01 -49.92 -6.46
C PHE A 4 49.82 -48.43 -6.79
N LEU A 5 48.86 -48.10 -7.66
CA LEU A 5 48.29 -46.76 -7.79
C LEU A 5 46.76 -46.89 -7.77
N TYR A 6 46.18 -46.61 -6.61
CA TYR A 6 44.76 -46.35 -6.44
C TYR A 6 44.50 -44.89 -6.87
N SER A 7 43.72 -44.70 -7.93
CA SER A 7 43.16 -43.39 -8.27
C SER A 7 41.91 -43.16 -7.43
N VAL A 8 42.00 -42.24 -6.46
CA VAL A 8 40.86 -41.72 -5.71
C VAL A 8 40.24 -40.58 -6.51
N LEU A 9 39.03 -40.78 -7.02
CA LEU A 9 38.22 -39.74 -7.64
C LEU A 9 37.46 -39.00 -6.52
N ILE A 10 37.85 -37.76 -6.20
CA ILE A 10 37.09 -36.90 -5.28
C ILE A 10 36.10 -36.09 -6.12
N THR A 11 34.83 -36.49 -6.13
CA THR A 11 33.73 -35.64 -6.60
C THR A 11 33.43 -34.59 -5.54
N ALA A 12 33.78 -33.33 -5.81
CA ALA A 12 33.37 -32.19 -4.99
C ALA A 12 31.92 -31.80 -5.35
N THR A 13 30.97 -32.17 -4.50
CA THR A 13 29.60 -31.67 -4.58
C THR A 13 29.57 -30.24 -4.03
N VAL A 14 29.40 -29.24 -4.90
CA VAL A 14 29.16 -27.87 -4.48
C VAL A 14 27.71 -27.76 -4.01
N LEU A 15 27.51 -27.77 -2.69
CA LEU A 15 26.24 -27.41 -2.07
C LEU A 15 26.10 -25.88 -2.11
N LEU A 16 25.37 -25.38 -3.10
CA LEU A 16 24.87 -24.00 -3.09
C LEU A 16 23.89 -23.87 -1.92
N HIS A 17 24.36 -23.31 -0.81
CA HIS A 17 23.49 -22.86 0.26
C HIS A 17 22.91 -21.51 -0.17
N SER A 18 21.61 -21.50 -0.44
CA SER A 18 20.82 -20.27 -0.44
C SER A 18 20.72 -19.81 1.02
N GLU A 19 21.52 -18.82 1.42
CA GLU A 19 21.20 -18.06 2.64
C GLU A 19 19.87 -17.36 2.40
N ALA A 20 18.80 -17.88 3.01
CA ALA A 20 17.62 -17.07 3.23
C ALA A 20 18.08 -15.87 4.06
N ALA A 21 18.01 -14.67 3.48
CA ALA A 21 18.32 -13.44 4.19
C ALA A 21 17.44 -13.42 5.46
N ALA A 22 18.09 -13.45 6.63
CA ALA A 22 17.39 -13.30 7.89
C ALA A 22 16.63 -11.96 7.83
N THR A 23 15.31 -12.02 7.98
CA THR A 23 14.48 -10.83 8.11
C THR A 23 14.88 -10.15 9.41
N ASP A 24 15.40 -8.93 9.31
CA ASP A 24 15.69 -8.09 10.46
C ASP A 24 14.38 -7.74 11.16
N ASP A 25 14.07 -8.42 12.26
CA ASP A 25 12.83 -8.27 13.04
C ASP A 25 12.80 -6.99 13.91
N ARG A 26 13.77 -6.07 13.71
CA ARG A 26 13.73 -4.77 14.36
C ARG A 26 12.67 -3.90 13.68
N PRO A 27 11.85 -3.17 14.45
CA PRO A 27 10.89 -2.23 13.88
C PRO A 27 11.64 -1.23 12.98
N ALA A 28 11.18 -1.08 11.74
CA ALA A 28 11.79 -0.13 10.81
C ALA A 28 11.90 1.26 11.46
N GLU A 29 13.07 1.88 11.29
CA GLU A 29 13.33 3.21 11.85
C GLU A 29 12.68 4.29 10.98
N ILE A 30 12.07 5.27 11.65
CA ILE A 30 11.53 6.45 10.97
C ILE A 30 12.68 7.39 10.67
N SER A 31 12.75 7.87 9.44
CA SER A 31 13.79 8.76 8.95
C SER A 31 13.22 9.78 7.97
N ALA A 32 14.08 10.64 7.40
CA ALA A 32 13.70 11.45 6.26
C ALA A 32 13.57 10.56 5.00
N PRO A 33 12.66 10.86 4.06
CA PRO A 33 12.56 10.11 2.81
C PRO A 33 13.90 10.08 2.04
N PRO A 34 14.38 8.90 1.61
CA PRO A 34 15.53 8.79 0.72
C PRO A 34 15.33 9.63 -0.55
N ALA A 35 16.39 10.32 -0.98
CA ALA A 35 16.33 11.22 -2.14
C ALA A 35 15.92 10.50 -3.43
N GLU A 36 16.24 9.22 -3.53
CA GLU A 36 15.94 8.34 -4.65
C GLU A 36 14.44 8.15 -4.87
N LEU A 37 13.63 8.25 -3.80
CA LEU A 37 12.18 8.13 -3.89
C LEU A 37 11.52 9.34 -4.55
N LYS A 38 12.22 10.48 -4.65
CA LYS A 38 11.74 11.72 -5.28
C LYS A 38 10.35 12.15 -4.79
N VAL A 39 10.05 11.91 -3.51
CA VAL A 39 8.78 12.33 -2.93
C VAL A 39 8.74 13.85 -2.78
N PRO A 40 7.55 14.48 -2.87
CA PRO A 40 7.42 15.91 -2.63
C PRO A 40 8.00 16.35 -1.27
N ALA A 41 8.56 17.56 -1.21
CA ALA A 41 9.16 18.12 0.01
C ALA A 41 8.18 18.28 1.19
N PHE A 42 6.87 18.18 0.92
CA PHE A 42 5.82 18.07 1.94
C PHE A 42 6.06 16.89 2.89
N TYR A 43 6.60 15.77 2.36
CA TYR A 43 6.90 14.59 3.15
C TYR A 43 8.28 14.72 3.79
N THR A 44 8.31 14.70 5.11
CA THR A 44 9.54 14.80 5.90
C THR A 44 9.79 13.56 6.74
N LYS A 45 8.82 12.65 6.83
CA LYS A 45 8.92 11.36 7.53
C LYS A 45 8.76 10.21 6.55
N TYR A 46 9.51 9.15 6.79
CA TYR A 46 9.53 7.93 5.99
C TYR A 46 9.75 6.71 6.87
N ILE A 47 9.08 5.61 6.55
CA ILE A 47 9.36 4.28 7.05
C ILE A 47 9.25 3.27 5.90
N SER A 48 10.04 2.21 5.95
CA SER A 48 10.03 1.12 4.96
C SER A 48 9.26 -0.08 5.52
N ALA A 49 8.25 -0.54 4.78
CA ALA A 49 7.63 -1.85 5.00
C ALA A 49 8.28 -2.84 4.02
N HIS A 50 9.38 -3.48 4.42
CA HIS A 50 10.21 -4.35 3.56
C HIS A 50 10.42 -3.83 2.13
N GLY A 51 10.77 -2.54 1.99
CA GLY A 51 11.00 -1.88 0.70
C GLY A 51 9.80 -1.12 0.14
N TYR A 52 8.59 -1.36 0.61
CA TYR A 52 7.42 -0.56 0.25
C TYR A 52 7.44 0.78 0.99
N PRO A 53 7.41 1.93 0.28
CA PRO A 53 7.58 3.23 0.90
C PRO A 53 6.30 3.75 1.57
N ILE A 54 6.45 4.20 2.82
CA ILE A 54 5.41 4.90 3.57
C ILE A 54 5.94 6.27 3.95
N VAL A 55 5.19 7.33 3.64
CA VAL A 55 5.61 8.73 3.85
C VAL A 55 4.56 9.53 4.58
N ALA A 56 5.00 10.56 5.29
CA ALA A 56 4.13 11.45 6.05
C ALA A 56 4.75 12.84 6.20
N SER A 57 3.91 13.84 6.48
CA SER A 57 4.37 15.18 6.84
C SER A 57 5.02 15.17 8.23
N SER A 58 5.56 16.31 8.64
CA SER A 58 6.19 16.44 9.96
C SER A 58 5.21 16.33 11.13
N VAL A 59 3.92 16.53 10.90
CA VAL A 59 2.90 16.63 11.97
C VAL A 59 2.21 15.30 12.29
N VAL A 60 2.31 14.28 11.43
CA VAL A 60 1.81 12.93 11.69
C VAL A 60 2.59 12.28 12.83
N ASP A 61 1.91 11.62 13.77
CA ASP A 61 2.53 10.86 14.85
C ASP A 61 3.34 9.67 14.29
N ASP A 62 4.52 9.46 14.85
CA ASP A 62 5.42 8.36 14.48
C ASP A 62 4.77 6.98 14.67
N TYR A 63 3.86 6.83 15.64
CA TYR A 63 3.09 5.60 15.82
C TYR A 63 2.22 5.27 14.61
N ALA A 64 1.70 6.28 13.90
CA ALA A 64 0.89 6.05 12.70
C ALA A 64 1.74 5.43 11.57
N LEU A 65 2.98 5.90 11.39
CA LEU A 65 3.92 5.31 10.43
C LEU A 65 4.22 3.85 10.76
N ARG A 66 4.44 3.54 12.04
CA ARG A 66 4.73 2.17 12.49
C ARG A 66 3.53 1.24 12.31
N GLU A 67 2.33 1.69 12.66
CA GLU A 67 1.09 0.93 12.46
C GLU A 67 0.84 0.67 10.97
N ALA A 68 1.03 1.70 10.13
CA ALA A 68 0.92 1.55 8.70
C ALA A 68 1.93 0.54 8.12
N ALA A 69 3.19 0.60 8.58
CA ALA A 69 4.22 -0.36 8.16
C ALA A 69 3.86 -1.79 8.55
N TRP A 70 3.38 -1.99 9.79
CA TRP A 70 2.95 -3.30 10.27
C TRP A 70 1.78 -3.87 9.46
N LEU A 71 0.75 -3.06 9.18
CA LEU A 71 -0.40 -3.48 8.39
C LEU A 71 -0.04 -3.77 6.92
N VAL A 72 0.78 -2.92 6.30
CA VAL A 72 1.29 -3.14 4.94
C VAL A 72 2.09 -4.44 4.88
N ASP A 73 2.95 -4.67 5.86
CA ASP A 73 3.73 -5.91 5.93
C ASP A 73 2.84 -7.14 6.08
N LEU A 74 1.83 -7.07 6.95
CA LEU A 74 0.87 -8.14 7.16
C LEU A 74 0.07 -8.45 5.88
N MET A 75 -0.41 -7.43 5.17
CA MET A 75 -1.19 -7.61 3.95
C MET A 75 -0.38 -8.18 2.77
N LEU A 76 0.95 -8.03 2.80
CA LEU A 76 1.86 -8.50 1.75
C LEU A 76 2.77 -9.68 2.18
N ALA A 77 2.61 -10.19 3.40
CA ALA A 77 3.51 -11.19 4.00
C ALA A 77 3.72 -12.41 3.11
N GLU A 78 2.64 -12.92 2.51
CA GLU A 78 2.67 -14.13 1.66
C GLU A 78 2.89 -13.82 0.18
N ARG A 79 3.08 -12.55 -0.20
CA ARG A 79 3.17 -12.11 -1.60
C ARG A 79 4.31 -11.10 -1.84
N PRO A 80 5.58 -11.51 -1.61
CA PRO A 80 6.73 -10.65 -1.91
C PRO A 80 6.81 -10.24 -3.39
N ASP A 81 6.35 -11.11 -4.31
CA ASP A 81 6.24 -10.81 -5.74
C ASP A 81 5.32 -9.62 -6.04
N VAL A 82 4.20 -9.52 -5.32
CA VAL A 82 3.25 -8.40 -5.41
C VAL A 82 3.85 -7.14 -4.82
N ARG A 83 4.49 -7.25 -3.64
CA ARG A 83 5.20 -6.13 -3.01
C ARG A 83 6.20 -5.50 -3.98
N GLU A 84 7.04 -6.32 -4.59
CA GLU A 84 8.02 -5.85 -5.57
C GLU A 84 7.35 -5.20 -6.79
N ALA A 85 6.26 -5.78 -7.30
CA ALA A 85 5.51 -5.19 -8.42
C ALA A 85 4.96 -3.80 -8.04
N MET A 86 4.39 -3.65 -6.84
CA MET A 86 3.90 -2.37 -6.34
C MET A 86 5.03 -1.34 -6.22
N VAL A 87 6.18 -1.71 -5.65
CA VAL A 87 7.37 -0.84 -5.54
C VAL A 87 7.85 -0.40 -6.92
N ARG A 88 8.01 -1.33 -7.87
CA ARG A 88 8.41 -1.03 -9.26
C ARG A 88 7.42 -0.10 -9.96
N SER A 89 6.15 -0.20 -9.61
CA SER A 89 5.09 0.64 -10.18
C SER A 89 5.11 2.10 -9.67
N GLY A 90 5.98 2.42 -8.71
CA GLY A 90 6.06 3.72 -8.05
C GLY A 90 5.06 3.89 -6.91
N SER A 91 4.46 2.81 -6.42
CA SER A 91 3.46 2.86 -5.36
C SER A 91 4.05 3.28 -4.01
N ARG A 92 3.29 4.08 -3.27
CA ARG A 92 3.59 4.51 -1.89
C ARG A 92 2.32 4.70 -1.08
N MET A 93 2.43 4.52 0.23
CA MET A 93 1.40 4.92 1.21
C MET A 93 1.76 6.31 1.76
N SER A 94 0.81 7.24 1.70
CA SER A 94 0.91 8.57 2.31
C SER A 94 -0.05 8.66 3.49
N ILE A 95 0.46 8.96 4.69
CA ILE A 95 -0.39 9.15 5.87
C ILE A 95 -0.83 10.61 5.92
N ILE A 96 -2.13 10.81 6.07
CA ILE A 96 -2.74 12.13 6.25
C ILE A 96 -2.89 12.38 7.74
N ALA A 97 -2.31 13.47 8.27
CA ALA A 97 -2.48 13.80 9.68
C ALA A 97 -3.96 14.05 10.02
N TRP A 98 -4.33 13.92 11.30
CA TRP A 98 -5.70 14.14 11.76
C TRP A 98 -6.21 15.57 11.49
N ASN A 99 -5.29 16.54 11.33
CA ASN A 99 -5.56 17.95 11.04
C ASN A 99 -5.15 18.36 9.61
N GLU A 100 -4.83 17.40 8.75
CA GLU A 100 -4.62 17.59 7.31
C GLU A 100 -5.77 16.96 6.55
N PHE A 101 -6.03 17.45 5.34
CA PHE A 101 -7.07 16.89 4.47
C PHE A 101 -6.50 16.19 3.24
N THR A 102 -7.30 15.33 2.60
CA THR A 102 -6.90 14.59 1.39
C THR A 102 -6.34 15.52 0.34
N THR A 103 -6.97 16.66 0.10
CA THR A 103 -6.46 17.57 -0.92
C THR A 103 -5.18 18.30 -0.52
N ASP A 104 -4.86 18.42 0.78
CA ASP A 104 -3.59 19.04 1.24
C ASP A 104 -2.36 18.24 0.81
N LEU A 105 -2.53 16.94 0.55
CA LEU A 105 -1.46 16.10 0.02
C LEU A 105 -1.13 16.48 -1.44
N PRO A 106 0.16 16.54 -1.82
CA PRO A 106 0.60 16.95 -3.15
C PRO A 106 -0.03 16.17 -4.32
N GLU A 107 -0.31 14.88 -4.12
CA GLU A 107 -0.84 13.94 -5.11
C GLU A 107 -2.28 14.26 -5.49
N TRP A 108 -3.05 14.77 -4.53
CA TRP A 108 -4.48 15.06 -4.67
C TRP A 108 -4.79 16.56 -4.65
N ALA A 109 -3.75 17.41 -4.63
CA ALA A 109 -3.86 18.86 -4.64
C ALA A 109 -4.74 19.42 -5.75
N TRP A 110 -4.70 18.78 -6.92
CA TRP A 110 -5.47 19.16 -8.11
C TRP A 110 -6.99 19.00 -7.92
N MET A 111 -7.44 18.16 -6.98
CA MET A 111 -8.86 17.86 -6.78
C MET A 111 -9.64 19.07 -6.23
N ARG A 112 -8.96 20.03 -5.58
CA ARG A 112 -9.56 21.29 -5.08
C ARG A 112 -10.19 22.14 -6.17
N GLU A 113 -9.73 21.98 -7.41
CA GLU A 113 -10.10 22.81 -8.54
C GLU A 113 -11.08 22.09 -9.50
N SER A 114 -11.59 20.91 -9.11
CA SER A 114 -12.49 20.13 -9.95
C SER A 114 -13.86 20.79 -10.15
N LYS A 115 -14.03 21.42 -11.31
CA LYS A 115 -15.30 22.07 -11.69
C LYS A 115 -16.46 21.08 -11.79
N ALA A 116 -16.21 19.90 -12.37
CA ALA A 116 -17.23 18.87 -12.55
C ALA A 116 -17.85 18.43 -11.21
N VAL A 117 -17.02 18.28 -10.18
CA VAL A 117 -17.49 17.97 -8.82
C VAL A 117 -18.29 19.15 -8.26
N SER A 118 -17.77 20.37 -8.40
CA SER A 118 -18.43 21.55 -7.84
C SER A 118 -19.83 21.77 -8.42
N GLU A 119 -20.00 21.58 -9.73
CA GLU A 119 -21.27 21.71 -10.43
C GLU A 119 -22.28 20.63 -10.01
N VAL A 120 -21.84 19.39 -9.84
CA VAL A 120 -22.70 18.27 -9.44
C VAL A 120 -23.10 18.37 -7.97
N ALA A 121 -22.17 18.75 -7.10
CA ALA A 121 -22.39 18.76 -5.65
C ALA A 121 -23.01 20.06 -5.12
N GLY A 122 -22.92 21.16 -5.87
CA GLY A 122 -23.37 22.48 -5.41
C GLY A 122 -22.53 23.06 -4.26
N ILE A 123 -21.35 22.50 -4.01
CA ILE A 123 -20.34 22.95 -3.04
C ILE A 123 -18.97 22.99 -3.73
N ASN A 124 -18.00 23.75 -3.23
CA ASN A 124 -16.68 23.75 -3.86
C ASN A 124 -16.01 22.37 -3.75
N ALA A 125 -15.18 22.02 -4.73
CA ALA A 125 -14.59 20.69 -4.81
C ALA A 125 -13.68 20.34 -3.63
N ARG A 126 -12.97 21.32 -3.07
CA ARG A 126 -12.16 21.10 -1.86
C ARG A 126 -13.05 20.58 -0.72
N ASP A 127 -14.07 21.33 -0.35
CA ASP A 127 -14.98 20.97 0.75
C ASP A 127 -15.67 19.63 0.47
N PHE A 128 -16.01 19.35 -0.78
CA PHE A 128 -16.56 18.05 -1.16
C PHE A 128 -15.60 16.90 -0.87
N TRP A 129 -14.35 17.00 -1.30
CA TRP A 129 -13.36 15.92 -1.15
C TRP A 129 -12.86 15.80 0.29
N ASP A 130 -12.54 16.92 0.92
CA ASP A 130 -11.98 16.97 2.26
C ASP A 130 -13.00 16.51 3.33
N ALA A 131 -14.30 16.65 3.08
CA ALA A 131 -15.35 16.14 3.98
C ALA A 131 -15.60 14.62 3.88
N ARG A 132 -15.17 13.97 2.79
CA ARG A 132 -15.61 12.60 2.46
C ARG A 132 -14.49 11.60 2.24
N ALA A 133 -13.24 12.03 2.24
CA ALA A 133 -12.09 11.18 1.94
C ALA A 133 -11.05 11.35 3.04
N ARG A 134 -10.79 10.24 3.74
CA ARG A 134 -9.64 10.05 4.64
C ARG A 134 -8.72 8.93 4.15
N GLY A 135 -8.84 8.58 2.87
CA GLY A 135 -8.01 7.60 2.21
C GLY A 135 -8.29 7.57 0.71
N MET A 136 -7.30 7.13 -0.05
CA MET A 136 -7.36 7.00 -1.51
C MET A 136 -6.57 5.75 -1.91
N GLY A 137 -7.15 4.84 -2.70
CA GLY A 137 -6.53 3.54 -3.01
C GLY A 137 -5.63 3.50 -4.24
N GLY A 138 -5.48 4.62 -4.95
CA GLY A 138 -4.79 4.69 -6.24
C GLY A 138 -5.64 4.18 -7.41
N SER A 139 -5.01 4.04 -8.57
CA SER A 139 -5.64 3.59 -9.82
C SER A 139 -4.64 2.89 -10.73
N GLU A 140 -5.06 2.51 -11.94
CA GLU A 140 -4.16 1.97 -12.98
C GLU A 140 -3.07 2.98 -13.43
N THR A 141 -3.30 4.28 -13.24
CA THR A 141 -2.35 5.33 -13.67
C THR A 141 -1.74 6.10 -12.50
N ASP A 142 -2.44 6.16 -11.37
CA ASP A 142 -2.01 6.80 -10.14
C ASP A 142 -1.56 5.74 -9.13
N PRO A 143 -0.26 5.64 -8.80
CA PRO A 143 0.22 4.61 -7.89
C PRO A 143 0.06 5.00 -6.41
N TYR A 144 -0.49 6.17 -6.09
CA TYR A 144 -0.50 6.68 -4.72
C TYR A 144 -1.66 6.13 -3.91
N CYS A 145 -1.36 5.71 -2.68
CA CYS A 145 -2.33 5.26 -1.69
C CYS A 145 -2.26 6.17 -0.45
N SER A 146 -3.37 6.39 0.25
CA SER A 146 -3.38 7.14 1.51
C SER A 146 -4.38 6.63 2.52
N CYS A 147 -4.12 6.95 3.80
CA CYS A 147 -5.03 6.73 4.91
C CYS A 147 -4.86 7.81 5.99
N GLY A 148 -5.91 8.01 6.79
CA GLY A 148 -5.93 8.95 7.90
C GLY A 148 -5.23 8.40 9.15
N GLU A 149 -4.41 9.24 9.77
CA GLU A 149 -3.76 8.97 11.04
C GLU A 149 -4.75 8.61 12.15
N GLU A 150 -5.88 9.32 12.23
CA GLU A 150 -6.91 9.07 13.23
C GLU A 150 -7.53 7.68 13.12
N ASN A 151 -7.55 7.09 11.91
CA ASN A 151 -8.04 5.75 11.68
C ASN A 151 -7.00 4.70 12.09
N LEU A 152 -5.71 4.93 11.79
CA LEU A 152 -4.62 4.06 12.22
C LEU A 152 -4.51 3.98 13.74
N LEU A 153 -4.66 5.12 14.41
CA LEU A 153 -4.45 5.22 15.86
C LEU A 153 -5.76 5.21 16.66
N GLY A 154 -6.90 5.05 16.00
CA GLY A 154 -8.22 4.94 16.64
C GLY A 154 -8.62 6.17 17.45
N TYR A 155 -8.34 7.38 16.95
CA TYR A 155 -8.71 8.60 17.66
C TYR A 155 -10.23 8.76 17.73
N LYS A 156 -10.69 9.36 18.83
CA LYS A 156 -12.11 9.73 18.97
C LYS A 156 -12.47 10.77 17.91
N GLY A 157 -13.51 10.48 17.13
CA GLY A 157 -13.98 11.36 16.06
C GLY A 157 -13.56 10.93 14.66
N ASP A 158 -12.81 9.83 14.53
CA ASP A 158 -12.57 9.19 13.23
C ASP A 158 -13.91 8.89 12.53
N PRO A 159 -14.17 9.49 11.34
CA PRO A 159 -15.39 9.25 10.58
C PRO A 159 -15.54 7.80 10.11
N TYR A 160 -14.46 7.02 10.11
CA TYR A 160 -14.40 5.62 9.67
C TYR A 160 -14.03 4.64 10.79
N SER A 161 -14.31 5.00 12.05
CA SER A 161 -13.94 4.19 13.24
C SER A 161 -14.47 2.75 13.30
N ALA A 162 -15.38 2.36 12.40
CA ALA A 162 -15.90 1.00 12.29
C ALA A 162 -15.12 0.12 11.29
N GLU A 163 -14.11 0.66 10.62
CA GLU A 163 -13.29 -0.04 9.63
C GLU A 163 -11.82 0.42 9.68
N CYS A 164 -10.94 -0.31 9.00
CA CYS A 164 -9.55 0.10 8.81
C CYS A 164 -9.37 0.59 7.37
N ILE A 165 -9.29 1.90 7.20
CA ILE A 165 -9.15 2.57 5.91
C ILE A 165 -7.85 2.17 5.21
N LEU A 166 -6.75 1.98 5.94
CA LEU A 166 -5.53 1.47 5.33
C LEU A 166 -5.79 0.13 4.63
N ILE A 167 -6.44 -0.84 5.31
CA ILE A 167 -6.71 -2.15 4.70
C ILE A 167 -7.58 -2.00 3.45
N HIS A 168 -8.58 -1.13 3.48
CA HIS A 168 -9.45 -0.86 2.33
C HIS A 168 -8.66 -0.30 1.14
N GLU A 169 -8.00 0.85 1.34
CA GLU A 169 -7.33 1.57 0.26
C GLU A 169 -6.10 0.82 -0.24
N PHE A 170 -5.40 0.13 0.65
CA PHE A 170 -4.27 -0.69 0.26
C PHE A 170 -4.70 -1.93 -0.52
N ALA A 171 -5.90 -2.48 -0.31
CA ALA A 171 -6.44 -3.55 -1.14
C ALA A 171 -6.68 -3.10 -2.60
N HIS A 172 -7.20 -1.88 -2.82
CA HIS A 172 -7.29 -1.28 -4.16
C HIS A 172 -5.92 -1.14 -4.79
N ASN A 173 -4.94 -0.68 -4.02
CA ASN A 173 -3.59 -0.49 -4.53
C ASN A 173 -2.89 -1.82 -4.84
N ILE A 174 -3.03 -2.83 -3.98
CA ILE A 174 -2.59 -4.21 -4.24
C ILE A 174 -3.21 -4.71 -5.54
N HIS A 175 -4.50 -4.50 -5.75
CA HIS A 175 -5.19 -4.90 -6.97
C HIS A 175 -4.54 -4.23 -8.19
N LEU A 176 -4.57 -2.89 -8.25
CA LEU A 176 -4.29 -2.13 -9.47
C LEU A 176 -2.79 -1.88 -9.74
N ARG A 177 -1.94 -1.95 -8.70
CA ARG A 177 -0.48 -1.71 -8.81
C ARG A 177 0.37 -2.95 -8.60
N GLY A 178 -0.20 -4.01 -8.03
CA GLY A 178 0.48 -5.27 -7.76
C GLY A 178 -0.06 -6.42 -8.58
N MET A 179 -1.25 -6.90 -8.22
CA MET A 179 -1.83 -8.14 -8.73
C MET A 179 -2.01 -8.16 -10.24
N VAL A 180 -2.54 -7.10 -10.86
CA VAL A 180 -2.71 -7.05 -12.32
C VAL A 180 -1.40 -7.09 -13.08
N SER A 181 -0.28 -6.70 -12.45
CA SER A 181 1.05 -6.77 -13.05
C SER A 181 1.68 -8.16 -12.91
N VAL A 182 1.30 -8.92 -11.88
CA VAL A 182 1.87 -10.24 -11.57
C VAL A 182 1.05 -11.38 -12.18
N ASP A 183 -0.28 -11.24 -12.23
CA ASP A 183 -1.20 -12.23 -12.78
C ASP A 183 -2.26 -11.54 -13.65
N SER A 184 -2.08 -11.65 -14.96
CA SER A 184 -2.99 -11.05 -15.95
C SER A 184 -4.40 -11.65 -15.94
N THR A 185 -4.63 -12.76 -15.22
CA THR A 185 -5.96 -13.38 -15.07
C THR A 185 -6.69 -12.94 -13.81
N PHE A 186 -6.01 -12.24 -12.88
CA PHE A 186 -6.55 -11.93 -11.56
C PHE A 186 -7.85 -11.13 -11.61
N ASP A 187 -7.86 -10.02 -12.33
CA ASP A 187 -9.04 -9.13 -12.41
C ASP A 187 -10.26 -9.86 -12.98
N ALA A 188 -10.08 -10.66 -14.04
CA ALA A 188 -11.16 -11.46 -14.60
C ALA A 188 -11.75 -12.47 -13.59
N ARG A 189 -10.89 -13.10 -12.77
CA ARG A 189 -11.34 -14.02 -11.70
C ARG A 189 -12.02 -13.27 -10.56
N LEU A 190 -11.50 -12.11 -10.15
CA LEU A 190 -12.09 -11.25 -9.13
C LEU A 190 -13.49 -10.78 -9.56
N LYS A 191 -13.62 -10.29 -10.79
CA LYS A 191 -14.90 -9.89 -11.38
C LYS A 191 -15.92 -11.01 -11.41
N ALA A 192 -15.51 -12.22 -11.78
CA ALA A 192 -16.40 -13.38 -11.76
C ALA A 192 -16.85 -13.74 -10.33
N ALA A 193 -15.95 -13.67 -9.35
CA ALA A 193 -16.26 -13.89 -7.94
C ALA A 193 -17.23 -12.83 -7.40
N TYR A 194 -16.99 -11.56 -7.71
CA TYR A 194 -17.88 -10.44 -7.39
C TYR A 194 -19.29 -10.65 -7.97
N GLN A 195 -19.39 -10.95 -9.27
CA GLN A 195 -20.68 -11.18 -9.92
C GLN A 195 -21.45 -12.34 -9.28
N LYS A 196 -20.76 -13.42 -8.91
CA LYS A 196 -21.36 -14.54 -8.18
C LYS A 196 -21.88 -14.12 -6.80
N ALA A 197 -21.10 -13.33 -6.04
CA ALA A 197 -21.51 -12.84 -4.73
C ALA A 197 -22.73 -11.90 -4.83
N MET A 198 -22.76 -11.04 -5.85
CA MET A 198 -23.89 -10.15 -6.12
C MET A 198 -25.15 -10.90 -6.54
N ALA A 199 -25.03 -11.89 -7.43
CA ALA A 199 -26.14 -12.76 -7.80
C ALA A 199 -26.70 -13.54 -6.61
N GLY A 200 -25.84 -13.91 -5.65
CA GLY A 200 -26.22 -14.52 -4.38
C GLY A 200 -26.77 -13.54 -3.32
N GLY A 201 -26.78 -12.23 -3.60
CA GLY A 201 -27.27 -11.20 -2.68
C GLY A 201 -26.38 -10.94 -1.46
N LEU A 202 -25.14 -11.43 -1.45
CA LEU A 202 -24.24 -11.39 -0.28
C LEU A 202 -23.89 -9.96 0.14
N TRP A 203 -23.87 -9.02 -0.80
CA TRP A 203 -23.51 -7.62 -0.57
C TRP A 203 -24.67 -6.64 -0.76
N LYS A 204 -25.92 -7.13 -0.75
CA LYS A 204 -27.09 -6.27 -0.96
C LYS A 204 -27.13 -5.13 0.06
N GLY A 205 -27.14 -3.88 -0.44
CA GLY A 205 -27.18 -2.68 0.39
C GLY A 205 -25.88 -2.38 1.15
N LYS A 206 -24.77 -3.05 0.82
CA LYS A 206 -23.44 -2.82 1.39
C LYS A 206 -22.59 -2.01 0.42
N TYR A 207 -21.64 -1.25 0.93
CA TYR A 207 -20.72 -0.47 0.09
C TYR A 207 -19.96 -1.35 -0.92
N ALA A 208 -19.58 -2.57 -0.51
CA ALA A 208 -18.97 -3.58 -1.37
C ALA A 208 -19.81 -4.00 -2.62
N SER A 209 -21.02 -3.46 -2.82
CA SER A 209 -21.87 -3.71 -4.00
C SER A 209 -21.71 -2.68 -5.12
N VAL A 210 -20.87 -1.66 -4.95
CA VAL A 210 -20.76 -0.54 -5.91
C VAL A 210 -19.57 -0.67 -6.87
N ASN A 211 -18.62 -1.56 -6.58
CA ASN A 211 -17.40 -1.79 -7.34
C ASN A 211 -16.92 -3.25 -7.16
N HIS A 212 -15.95 -3.68 -7.99
CA HIS A 212 -15.30 -4.99 -7.92
C HIS A 212 -13.79 -4.81 -7.94
#